data_AF-A0A2S6CFG6-F1
#
_entry.id   AF-A0A2S6CFG6-F1
#
_cell.length_a   1.000
_cell.length_b   1.000
_cell.length_c   1.000
_cell.angle_alpha   90.00
_cell.angle_beta   90.00
_cell.angle_gamma   90.00
#
_symmetry.space_group_name_H-M   'P 1'
#
loop_
_entity.id
_entity.type
_entity.pdbx_description
1 polymer ?
#
loop_
_entity_poly.entity_id
_entity_poly.type
_entity_poly.pdbx_seq_one_letter_code
_entity_poly.pdbx_strand_id
1 'polypeptide(L)'
;MSKTLTLDKHGYQLIQKELVEKTFEDEYRIKKLYYPEVAELIKRVTEATKIYVGQHVIRRRSWDAAFEEEKNLRDDARSTGPSDARFVHYDLALDGARARIAKLRPENADKLYKCRWATVNLWKPFDYPVRRDALCLADSSSTRNDALRPIKIRFPARRDSVREEAA
;
A
#
# COMPACT_ATOMS: atom_id res chain seq x y z
N MET A 1 8.19 -2.89 -30.54
CA MET A 1 9.21 -2.58 -29.51
C MET A 1 8.52 -2.63 -28.15
N SER A 2 9.00 -3.45 -27.22
CA SER A 2 8.48 -3.42 -25.83
C SER A 2 8.86 -2.07 -25.22
N LYS A 3 7.89 -1.27 -24.79
CA LYS A 3 8.13 0.01 -24.12
C LYS A 3 8.67 -0.31 -22.73
N THR A 4 9.92 0.08 -22.43
CA THR A 4 10.49 -0.10 -21.09
C THR A 4 9.77 0.82 -20.11
N LEU A 5 8.91 0.23 -19.27
CA LEU A 5 8.21 0.92 -18.19
C LEU A 5 9.13 1.02 -16.97
N THR A 6 9.36 2.24 -16.49
CA THR A 6 10.23 2.52 -15.34
C THR A 6 9.48 3.35 -14.30
N LEU A 7 9.81 3.13 -13.03
CA LEU A 7 9.17 3.79 -11.90
C LEU A 7 9.29 5.31 -12.00
N ASP A 8 10.48 5.82 -12.32
CA ASP A 8 10.74 7.26 -12.38
C ASP A 8 10.00 7.98 -13.51
N LYS A 9 9.78 7.32 -14.65
CA LYS A 9 9.14 7.94 -15.82
C LYS A 9 7.63 7.78 -15.82
N HIS A 10 7.14 6.60 -15.43
CA HIS A 10 5.74 6.21 -15.60
C HIS A 10 4.97 6.11 -14.28
N GLY A 11 5.66 6.21 -13.13
CA GLY A 11 5.08 6.02 -11.81
C GLY A 11 4.87 4.55 -11.42
N TYR A 12 5.24 3.62 -12.30
CA TYR A 12 5.20 2.18 -12.02
C TYR A 12 6.24 1.42 -12.85
N GLN A 13 6.59 0.23 -12.38
CA GLN A 13 7.51 -0.67 -13.05
C GLN A 13 7.08 -2.11 -12.83
N LEU A 14 7.09 -2.91 -13.90
CA LEU A 14 6.90 -4.35 -13.79
C LEU A 14 8.25 -5.02 -13.53
N ILE A 15 8.30 -5.85 -12.50
CA ILE A 15 9.50 -6.58 -12.11
C ILE A 15 9.20 -8.06 -12.13
N GLN A 16 9.93 -8.80 -12.97
CA GLN A 16 9.92 -10.26 -12.95
C GLN A 16 10.98 -10.74 -11.97
N LYS A 17 10.56 -10.95 -10.72
CA LYS A 17 11.40 -11.50 -9.67
C LYS A 17 10.61 -12.49 -8.85
N GLU A 18 11.19 -13.65 -8.62
CA GLU A 18 10.68 -14.59 -7.65
C GLU A 18 11.01 -14.11 -6.23
N LEU A 19 9.98 -14.04 -5.37
CA LEU A 19 10.10 -13.71 -3.95
C LEU A 19 9.88 -14.96 -3.10
N VAL A 20 10.49 -15.00 -1.92
CA VAL A 20 10.53 -16.17 -1.02
C VAL A 20 9.15 -16.49 -0.45
N GLU A 21 8.41 -15.49 0.03
CA GLU A 21 7.08 -15.70 0.62
C GLU A 21 6.03 -15.93 -0.48
N LYS A 22 5.27 -17.02 -0.32
CA LYS A 22 4.31 -17.49 -1.32
C LYS A 22 2.88 -17.52 -0.81
N THR A 23 2.68 -17.91 0.45
CA THR A 23 1.32 -18.16 0.96
C THR A 23 0.77 -16.97 1.71
N PHE A 24 1.63 -16.17 2.36
CA PHE A 24 1.26 -14.99 3.16
C PHE A 24 0.35 -15.32 4.36
N GLU A 25 0.42 -16.54 4.89
CA GLU A 25 -0.47 -17.01 5.96
C GLU A 25 0.04 -16.69 7.37
N ASP A 26 1.34 -16.41 7.50
CA ASP A 26 2.01 -16.19 8.78
C ASP A 26 2.64 -14.79 8.83
N GLU A 27 2.08 -13.95 9.70
CA GLU A 27 2.51 -12.58 9.95
C GLU A 27 3.99 -12.49 10.37
N TYR A 28 4.47 -13.43 11.18
CA TYR A 28 5.86 -13.47 11.63
C TYR A 28 6.80 -13.74 10.46
N ARG A 29 6.45 -14.71 9.60
CA ARG A 29 7.22 -15.02 8.39
C ARG A 29 7.24 -13.86 7.41
N ILE A 30 6.11 -13.19 7.20
CA ILE A 30 6.05 -11.99 6.36
C ILE A 30 7.02 -10.93 6.87
N LYS A 31 6.98 -10.59 8.16
CA LYS A 31 7.87 -9.57 8.73
C LYS A 31 9.34 -9.97 8.74
N LYS A 32 9.64 -11.25 9.00
CA LYS A 32 11.02 -11.72 9.14
C LYS A 32 11.71 -11.99 7.81
N LEU A 33 10.96 -12.49 6.82
CA LEU A 33 11.53 -12.97 5.54
C LEU A 33 11.16 -12.06 4.38
N TYR A 34 9.87 -11.75 4.23
CA TYR A 34 9.36 -11.02 3.07
C TYR A 34 9.72 -9.53 3.11
N TYR A 35 9.58 -8.88 4.28
CA TYR A 35 9.87 -7.45 4.42
C TYR A 35 11.33 -7.10 4.07
N PRO A 36 12.37 -7.81 4.57
CA PRO A 36 13.74 -7.55 4.15
C PRO A 36 13.95 -7.77 2.65
N GLU A 37 13.37 -8.83 2.09
CA GLU A 37 13.50 -9.13 0.66
C GLU A 37 12.90 -8.03 -0.22
N VAL A 38 11.70 -7.56 0.12
CA VAL A 38 11.04 -6.45 -0.57
C VAL A 38 11.81 -5.15 -0.39
N ALA A 39 12.32 -4.87 0.82
CA ALA A 39 13.13 -3.68 1.07
C ALA A 39 14.37 -3.64 0.17
N GLU A 40 15.08 -4.77 0.05
CA GLU A 40 16.25 -4.87 -0.84
C GLU A 40 15.88 -4.80 -2.33
N LEU A 41 14.72 -5.33 -2.72
CA LEU A 41 14.21 -5.15 -4.08
C LEU A 41 13.93 -3.66 -4.38
N ILE A 42 13.14 -2.99 -3.54
CA ILE A 42 12.78 -1.58 -3.75
C ILE A 42 14.03 -0.69 -3.68
N LYS A 43 14.96 -0.96 -2.76
CA LYS A 43 16.23 -0.27 -2.68
C LYS A 43 17.04 -0.34 -3.97
N ARG A 44 17.11 -1.52 -4.61
CA ARG A 44 17.79 -1.67 -5.91
C ARG A 44 17.11 -0.92 -7.06
N VAL A 45 15.78 -0.86 -7.05
CA VAL A 45 15.00 -0.19 -8.11
C VAL A 45 15.04 1.33 -7.97
N THR A 46 15.07 1.82 -6.73
CA THR A 46 14.95 3.26 -6.41
C THR A 46 16.26 3.93 -6.03
N GLU A 47 17.32 3.14 -5.83
CA GLU A 47 18.61 3.57 -5.27
C GLU A 47 18.49 4.23 -3.87
N ALA A 48 17.37 3.98 -3.17
CA ALA A 48 17.12 4.58 -1.88
C ALA A 48 18.15 4.13 -0.83
N THR A 49 18.66 5.07 -0.04
CA THR A 49 19.62 4.74 1.02
C THR A 49 18.99 3.93 2.16
N LYS A 50 17.68 4.11 2.38
CA LYS A 50 16.93 3.48 3.46
C LYS A 50 15.49 3.21 3.06
N ILE A 51 14.98 2.05 3.45
CA ILE A 51 13.58 1.64 3.25
C ILE A 51 12.92 1.39 4.60
N TYR A 52 11.68 1.84 4.73
CA TYR A 52 10.82 1.53 5.86
C TYR A 52 9.54 0.88 5.36
N VAL A 53 9.32 -0.37 5.74
CA VAL A 53 8.08 -1.07 5.41
C VAL A 53 7.02 -0.68 6.43
N GLY A 54 5.97 0.00 5.97
CA GLY A 54 4.92 0.52 6.85
C GLY A 54 3.87 -0.52 7.24
N GLN A 55 3.22 -1.12 6.25
CA GLN A 55 2.15 -2.10 6.43
C GLN A 55 2.00 -2.92 5.15
N HIS A 56 1.33 -4.06 5.25
CA HIS A 56 0.86 -4.82 4.10
C HIS A 56 -0.65 -5.07 4.21
N VAL A 57 -1.28 -5.38 3.09
CA VAL A 57 -2.68 -5.80 3.02
C VAL A 57 -2.75 -7.05 2.17
N ILE A 58 -3.40 -8.09 2.68
CA ILE A 58 -3.61 -9.35 1.97
C ILE A 58 -5.10 -9.48 1.64
N ARG A 59 -5.40 -9.79 0.38
CA ARG A 59 -6.78 -9.94 -0.11
C ARG A 59 -7.00 -11.38 -0.56
N ARG A 60 -7.84 -12.12 0.19
CA ARG A 60 -8.25 -13.51 -0.14
C ARG A 60 -9.76 -13.69 -0.26
N ARG A 61 -10.54 -12.72 0.22
CA ARG A 61 -11.99 -12.85 0.40
C ARG A 61 -12.71 -12.90 -0.96
N SER A 62 -13.63 -13.84 -1.11
CA SER A 62 -14.53 -13.87 -2.28
C SER A 62 -15.64 -12.81 -2.13
N TRP A 63 -16.28 -12.42 -3.23
CA TRP A 63 -17.42 -11.49 -3.16
C TRP A 63 -18.61 -12.09 -2.41
N ASP A 64 -18.86 -13.39 -2.55
CA ASP A 64 -19.95 -14.06 -1.84
C ASP A 64 -19.69 -14.10 -0.33
N ALA A 65 -18.47 -14.42 0.08
CA ALA A 65 -18.08 -14.31 1.50
C ALA A 65 -18.10 -12.85 1.97
N ALA A 66 -17.79 -11.90 1.07
CA ALA A 66 -17.89 -10.47 1.34
C ALA A 66 -19.33 -10.06 1.69
N PHE A 67 -20.24 -10.42 0.78
CA PHE A 67 -21.65 -10.12 0.88
C PHE A 67 -22.30 -10.80 2.07
N GLU A 68 -22.06 -12.09 2.29
CA GLU A 68 -22.75 -12.85 3.34
C GLU A 68 -22.45 -12.35 4.76
N GLU A 69 -21.22 -11.91 5.04
CA GLU A 69 -20.90 -11.32 6.36
C GLU A 69 -21.42 -9.87 6.48
N GLU A 70 -21.51 -9.14 5.37
CA GLU A 70 -21.82 -7.70 5.38
C GLU A 70 -23.30 -7.38 5.11
N LYS A 71 -24.11 -8.31 4.59
CA LYS A 71 -25.50 -8.08 4.16
C LYS A 71 -26.45 -7.57 5.24
N ASN A 72 -26.14 -7.83 6.51
CA ASN A 72 -26.92 -7.41 7.67
C ASN A 72 -26.28 -6.23 8.42
N LEU A 73 -25.15 -5.72 7.91
CA LEU A 73 -24.55 -4.53 8.49
C LEU A 73 -25.40 -3.31 8.15
N ARG A 74 -25.39 -2.34 9.06
CA ARG A 74 -25.96 -1.02 8.80
C ARG A 74 -25.16 -0.34 7.70
N ASP A 75 -25.81 0.53 6.93
CA ASP A 75 -25.16 1.30 5.86
C ASP A 75 -23.96 2.13 6.34
N ASP A 76 -23.91 2.48 7.63
CA ASP A 76 -22.83 3.22 8.28
C ASP A 76 -21.74 2.33 8.93
N ALA A 77 -21.89 1.01 8.86
CA ALA A 77 -20.92 0.07 9.41
C ALA A 77 -19.64 0.03 8.55
N ARG A 78 -18.52 -0.33 9.20
CA ARG A 78 -17.26 -0.58 8.51
C ARG A 78 -17.33 -1.94 7.81
N SER A 79 -16.81 -2.02 6.58
CA SER A 79 -16.51 -3.30 5.94
C SER A 79 -15.60 -4.15 6.82
N THR A 80 -15.87 -5.45 6.88
CA THR A 80 -15.17 -6.39 7.78
C THR A 80 -13.79 -6.79 7.24
N GLY A 81 -13.52 -6.50 5.96
CA GLY A 81 -12.28 -6.86 5.28
C GLY A 81 -11.66 -5.70 4.50
N PRO A 82 -10.46 -5.93 3.92
CA PRO A 82 -9.83 -4.96 3.04
C PRO A 82 -10.68 -4.74 1.78
N SER A 83 -11.00 -3.49 1.48
CA SER A 83 -11.74 -3.09 0.29
C SER A 83 -10.81 -2.71 -0.87
N ASP A 84 -11.33 -2.80 -2.09
CA ASP A 84 -10.68 -2.31 -3.30
C ASP A 84 -11.22 -0.95 -3.70
N ALA A 85 -10.33 -0.03 -4.06
CA ALA A 85 -10.73 1.22 -4.66
C ALA A 85 -11.17 0.97 -6.10
N ARG A 86 -12.48 1.15 -6.35
CA ARG A 86 -13.13 0.94 -7.66
C ARG A 86 -13.04 2.14 -8.61
N PHE A 87 -12.16 3.10 -8.32
CA PHE A 87 -11.99 4.33 -9.08
C PHE A 87 -10.51 4.72 -9.18
N VAL A 88 -10.18 5.53 -10.19
CA VAL A 88 -8.80 6.01 -10.43
C VAL A 88 -8.40 7.00 -9.34
N HIS A 89 -7.28 6.73 -8.67
CA HIS A 89 -6.80 7.55 -7.57
C HIS A 89 -5.28 7.42 -7.40
N TYR A 90 -4.72 8.32 -6.58
CA TYR A 90 -3.43 8.14 -5.93
C TYR A 90 -3.68 7.71 -4.48
N ASP A 91 -2.99 6.67 -4.02
CA ASP A 91 -3.17 6.14 -2.65
C ASP A 91 -2.89 7.18 -1.56
N LEU A 92 -1.91 8.06 -1.78
CA LEU A 92 -1.46 9.04 -0.80
C LEU A 92 -1.19 10.39 -1.46
N ALA A 93 -1.89 11.42 -0.97
CA ALA A 93 -1.46 12.80 -1.15
C ALA A 93 -0.25 13.11 -0.25
N LEU A 94 0.49 14.19 -0.54
CA LEU A 94 1.69 14.58 0.19
C LEU A 94 1.50 14.65 1.70
N ASP A 95 0.41 15.29 2.16
CA ASP A 95 0.09 15.40 3.58
C ASP A 95 -0.24 14.05 4.21
N GLY A 96 -0.94 13.19 3.47
CA GLY A 96 -1.21 11.81 3.88
C GLY A 96 0.07 11.01 4.04
N ALA A 97 0.99 11.12 3.08
CA ALA A 97 2.30 10.48 3.15
C ALA A 97 3.14 11.00 4.33
N ARG A 98 3.14 12.32 4.58
CA ARG A 98 3.81 12.90 5.76
C ARG A 98 3.23 12.37 7.06
N ALA A 99 1.91 12.28 7.18
CA ALA A 99 1.25 11.70 8.36
C ALA A 99 1.64 10.22 8.55
N ARG A 100 1.78 9.46 7.46
CA ARG A 100 2.28 8.07 7.52
C ARG A 100 3.72 8.00 8.01
N ILE A 101 4.60 8.89 7.54
CA ILE A 101 6.00 8.97 8.00
C ILE A 101 6.04 9.29 9.50
N ALA A 102 5.28 10.29 9.97
CA ALA A 102 5.22 10.63 11.40
C ALA A 102 4.73 9.46 12.26
N LYS A 103 3.75 8.71 11.78
CA LYS A 103 3.27 7.51 12.49
C LYS A 103 4.32 6.39 12.50
N LEU A 104 5.02 6.18 11.39
CA LEU A 104 5.98 5.09 11.25
C LEU A 104 7.28 5.37 12.00
N ARG A 105 7.74 6.62 12.00
CA ARG A 105 9.03 7.09 12.55
C ARG A 105 8.87 8.42 13.28
N PRO A 106 8.10 8.47 14.39
CA PRO A 106 7.82 9.73 15.09
C PRO A 106 9.09 10.46 15.53
N GLU A 107 10.11 9.73 15.98
CA GLU A 107 11.36 10.27 16.51
C GLU A 107 12.30 10.82 15.42
N ASN A 108 12.02 10.54 14.14
CA ASN A 108 12.85 10.98 13.01
C ASN A 108 12.06 11.73 11.92
N ALA A 109 10.76 11.95 12.11
CA ALA A 109 9.87 12.50 11.09
C ALA A 109 10.39 13.82 10.50
N ASP A 110 10.77 14.78 11.37
CA ASP A 110 11.28 16.09 10.95
C ASP A 110 12.57 16.01 10.12
N LYS A 111 13.43 15.04 10.43
CA LYS A 111 14.65 14.80 9.63
C LYS A 111 14.28 14.20 8.27
N LEU A 112 13.38 13.21 8.27
CA LEU A 112 12.93 12.56 7.03
C LEU A 112 12.21 13.53 6.09
N TYR A 113 11.46 14.50 6.61
CA TYR A 113 10.80 15.53 5.79
C TYR A 113 11.77 16.45 5.06
N LYS A 114 13.00 16.58 5.55
CA LYS A 114 14.06 17.40 4.94
C LYS A 114 14.86 16.63 3.88
N CYS A 115 14.61 15.34 3.73
CA CYS A 115 15.27 14.48 2.73
C CYS A 115 14.39 14.30 1.49
N ARG A 116 14.98 13.76 0.41
CA ARG A 116 14.19 13.17 -0.67
C ARG A 116 13.60 11.85 -0.19
N TRP A 117 12.30 11.69 -0.33
CA TRP A 117 11.59 10.46 0.03
C TRP A 117 10.47 10.20 -0.98
N ALA A 118 10.05 8.94 -1.04
CA ALA A 118 8.92 8.49 -1.83
C ALA A 118 8.16 7.41 -1.06
N THR A 119 6.86 7.33 -1.28
CA THR A 119 6.03 6.20 -0.86
C THR A 119 5.84 5.28 -2.06
N VAL A 120 6.28 4.04 -1.96
CA VAL A 120 6.18 3.05 -3.03
C VAL A 120 5.31 1.90 -2.56
N ASN A 121 4.31 1.56 -3.36
CA ASN A 121 3.51 0.36 -3.18
C ASN A 121 4.11 -0.78 -3.99
N LEU A 122 4.16 -1.98 -3.40
CA LEU A 122 4.45 -3.21 -4.11
C LEU A 122 3.18 -4.04 -4.18
N TRP A 123 2.80 -4.41 -5.41
CA TRP A 123 1.67 -5.29 -5.67
C TRP A 123 2.18 -6.63 -6.20
N LYS A 124 1.76 -7.72 -5.54
CA LYS A 124 2.16 -9.07 -5.91
C LYS A 124 0.95 -10.01 -5.89
N PRO A 125 0.56 -10.58 -7.04
CA PRO A 125 -0.22 -11.81 -7.08
C PRO A 125 0.61 -12.98 -6.50
N PHE A 126 0.01 -13.83 -5.67
CA PHE A 126 0.77 -14.86 -4.94
C PHE A 126 0.17 -16.27 -4.92
N ASP A 127 -1.09 -16.45 -5.28
CA ASP A 127 -1.77 -17.75 -5.22
C ASP A 127 -2.14 -18.25 -6.63
N TYR A 128 -2.97 -17.48 -7.32
CA TYR A 128 -3.43 -17.76 -8.68
C TYR A 128 -3.32 -16.52 -9.57
N PRO A 129 -3.37 -16.68 -10.92
CA PRO A 129 -3.50 -15.56 -11.83
C PRO A 129 -4.69 -14.69 -11.46
N VAL A 130 -4.49 -13.37 -11.46
CA VAL A 130 -5.55 -12.41 -11.14
C VAL A 130 -6.62 -12.45 -12.23
N ARG A 131 -7.79 -13.00 -11.90
CA ARG A 131 -8.96 -13.07 -12.79
C ARG A 131 -10.08 -12.09 -12.41
N ARG A 132 -9.95 -11.44 -11.25
CA ARG A 132 -10.92 -10.50 -10.68
C ARG A 132 -10.16 -9.34 -10.05
N ASP A 133 -10.79 -8.16 -10.01
CA ASP A 133 -10.24 -6.97 -9.33
C ASP A 133 -8.82 -6.63 -9.82
N ALA A 134 -8.61 -6.73 -11.14
CA ALA A 134 -7.31 -6.53 -11.76
C ALA A 134 -6.78 -5.11 -11.50
N LEU A 135 -5.50 -5.03 -11.12
CA LEU A 135 -4.82 -3.76 -10.93
C LEU A 135 -4.63 -3.07 -12.29
N CYS A 136 -5.23 -1.90 -12.44
CA CYS A 136 -4.98 -1.00 -13.56
C CYS A 136 -4.04 0.11 -13.11
N LEU A 137 -3.03 0.40 -13.92
CA LEU A 137 -2.06 1.47 -13.68
C LEU A 137 -2.10 2.43 -14.86
N ALA A 138 -2.13 3.74 -14.57
CA ALA A 138 -2.03 4.79 -15.56
C ALA A 138 -0.61 5.37 -15.56
N ASP A 139 -0.10 5.69 -16.75
CA ASP A 139 1.17 6.39 -16.91
C ASP A 139 1.09 7.77 -16.25
N SER A 140 1.91 8.03 -15.24
CA SER A 140 1.89 9.29 -14.50
C SER A 140 2.13 10.50 -15.42
N SER A 141 2.90 10.34 -16.51
CA SER A 141 3.13 11.41 -17.49
C SER A 141 1.87 11.81 -18.29
N SER A 142 0.83 10.96 -18.29
CA SER A 142 -0.46 11.24 -18.91
C SER A 142 -1.44 12.00 -18.00
N THR A 143 -1.07 12.20 -16.73
CA THR A 143 -1.90 12.88 -15.75
C THR A 143 -1.46 14.33 -15.54
N ARG A 144 -2.41 15.23 -15.36
CA ARG A 144 -2.12 16.63 -15.04
C ARG A 144 -2.35 16.89 -13.56
N ASN A 145 -1.41 17.58 -12.91
CA ASN A 145 -1.51 17.92 -11.49
C ASN A 145 -2.75 18.78 -11.16
N ASP A 146 -3.23 19.60 -12.09
CA ASP A 146 -4.43 20.45 -11.91
C ASP A 146 -5.76 19.68 -12.08
N ALA A 147 -5.71 18.46 -12.59
CA ALA A 147 -6.86 17.56 -12.68
C ALA A 147 -7.10 16.78 -11.38
N LEU A 148 -6.13 16.78 -10.46
CA LEU A 148 -6.24 16.06 -9.19
C LEU A 148 -7.33 16.67 -8.31
N ARG A 149 -8.10 15.81 -7.64
CA ARG A 149 -9.16 16.22 -6.71
C ARG A 149 -8.88 15.58 -5.34
N PRO A 150 -8.79 16.38 -4.27
CA PRO A 150 -8.51 15.84 -2.95
C PRO A 150 -9.71 15.04 -2.44
N ILE A 151 -9.47 13.79 -2.04
CA ILE A 151 -10.45 12.96 -1.34
C ILE A 151 -9.96 12.80 0.09
N LYS A 152 -10.75 13.31 1.05
CA LYS A 152 -10.41 13.20 2.46
C LYS A 152 -11.03 11.94 3.06
N ILE A 153 -10.19 10.94 3.31
CA ILE A 153 -10.59 9.78 4.10
C ILE A 153 -10.55 10.17 5.57
N ARG A 154 -11.72 10.16 6.22
CA ARG A 154 -11.83 10.32 7.68
C ARG A 154 -11.93 8.93 8.29
N PHE A 155 -10.82 8.44 8.81
CA PHE A 155 -10.88 7.29 9.69
C PHE A 155 -11.53 7.73 11.02
N PRO A 156 -12.64 7.11 11.45
CA PRO A 156 -13.15 7.36 12.80
C PRO A 156 -12.04 6.97 13.79
N ALA A 157 -11.92 7.72 14.89
CA ALA A 157 -10.99 7.35 15.97
C ALA A 157 -11.15 5.85 16.29
N ARG A 158 -10.05 5.11 16.37
CA ARG A 158 -10.10 3.72 16.85
C ARG A 158 -10.75 3.76 18.24
N ARG A 159 -11.95 3.18 18.41
CA ARG A 159 -12.53 2.97 19.75
C ARG A 159 -11.77 1.89 20.53
N ASP A 160 -10.93 1.14 19.82
CA ASP A 160 -10.32 -0.13 20.22
C ASP A 160 -8.77 -0.06 20.15
N SER A 161 -8.18 1.14 20.01
CA SER A 161 -6.79 1.34 20.40
C SER A 161 -6.73 1.41 21.93
N VAL A 162 -6.36 0.29 22.55
CA VAL A 162 -5.75 0.32 23.88
C VAL A 162 -4.63 1.37 23.81
N ARG A 163 -4.75 2.44 24.60
CA ARG A 163 -3.61 3.29 24.92
C ARG A 163 -2.69 2.38 25.73
N GLU A 164 -1.56 1.96 25.19
CA GLU A 164 -0.43 1.63 26.06
C GLU A 164 -0.06 2.94 26.75
N GLU A 165 -0.54 3.10 27.98
CA GLU A 165 -0.03 4.09 28.90
C GLU A 165 1.46 3.77 29.09
N ALA A 166 2.32 4.69 28.63
CA ALA A 166 3.73 4.66 28.96
C ALA A 166 3.85 4.87 30.48
N ALA A 167 4.32 3.83 31.17
CA ALA A 167 4.95 3.96 32.47
C ALA A 167 6.38 4.52 32.30
#